data_AF-A0A8R1HK34-F1
#
_entry.id   AF-A0A8R1HK34-F1
#
_cell.length_a   1.000
_cell.length_b   1.000
_cell.length_c   1.000
_cell.angle_alpha   90.00
_cell.angle_beta   90.00
_cell.angle_gamma   90.00
#
_symmetry.space_group_name_H-M   'P 1'
#
loop_
_entity.id
_entity.type
_entity.pdbx_description
1 polymer ?
#
loop_
_entity_poly.entity_id
_entity_poly.type
_entity_poly.pdbx_seq_one_letter_code
_entity_poly.pdbx_strand_id
1 'polypeptide(L)'
;MEPLDATTKLALLRDELLKFGIFPFLNSGTLLGWYRECTIIPHTRDMDLAIFIEDFRQEYFDSIGKEQSAFKLKRKLGMVELALRL
;
A
#
# COMPACT_ATOMS: atom_id res chain seq x y z
N MET A 1 -15.21 -2.00 -7.36
CA MET A 1 -14.65 -3.17 -6.67
C MET A 1 -15.57 -3.46 -5.52
N GLU A 2 -15.96 -4.72 -5.28
CA GLU A 2 -16.75 -5.04 -4.09
C GLU A 2 -15.93 -4.75 -2.82
N PRO A 3 -16.51 -4.14 -1.77
CA PRO A 3 -15.72 -3.70 -0.61
C PRO A 3 -14.96 -4.83 0.09
N LEU A 4 -15.52 -6.05 0.13
CA LEU A 4 -14.86 -7.22 0.72
C LEU A 4 -13.62 -7.64 -0.08
N ASP A 5 -13.71 -7.63 -1.41
CA ASP A 5 -12.60 -7.94 -2.31
C ASP A 5 -11.49 -6.89 -2.19
N ALA A 6 -11.87 -5.61 -2.09
CA ALA A 6 -10.94 -4.51 -1.85
C ALA A 6 -10.18 -4.68 -0.53
N THR A 7 -10.91 -4.92 0.56
CA THR A 7 -10.34 -5.09 1.89
C THR A 7 -9.43 -6.32 1.96
N THR A 8 -9.79 -7.40 1.27
CA THR A 8 -8.96 -8.62 1.19
C THR A 8 -7.63 -8.33 0.48
N LYS A 9 -7.67 -7.63 -0.66
CA LYS A 9 -6.44 -7.21 -1.37
C LYS A 9 -5.58 -6.27 -0.53
N LEU A 10 -6.19 -5.35 0.22
CA LEU A 10 -5.47 -4.45 1.11
C LEU A 10 -4.76 -5.20 2.25
N ALA A 11 -5.44 -6.19 2.85
CA ALA A 11 -4.86 -7.03 3.88
C ALA A 11 -3.69 -7.87 3.37
N LEU A 12 -3.81 -8.44 2.16
CA LEU A 12 -2.71 -9.16 1.51
C LEU A 12 -1.49 -8.27 1.28
N LEU A 13 -1.70 -7.04 0.82
CA LEU A 13 -0.60 -6.09 0.61
C LEU A 13 0.07 -5.71 1.94
N ARG A 14 -0.72 -5.45 2.99
CA ARG A 14 -0.19 -5.21 4.34
C ARG A 14 0.68 -6.40 4.80
N ASP A 15 0.19 -7.62 4.66
CA ASP A 15 0.91 -8.81 5.12
C ASP A 15 2.20 -9.05 4.34
N GLU A 16 2.25 -8.70 3.05
CA GLU A 16 3.50 -8.68 2.30
C GLU A 16 4.48 -7.62 2.82
N LEU A 17 4.02 -6.38 3.02
CA LEU A 17 4.85 -5.28 3.52
C LEU A 17 5.45 -5.58 4.90
N LEU A 18 4.65 -6.17 5.80
CA LEU A 18 5.09 -6.54 7.15
C LEU A 18 6.23 -7.58 7.15
N LYS A 19 6.29 -8.49 6.15
CA LYS A 19 7.40 -9.46 6.03
C LYS A 19 8.75 -8.80 5.78
N PHE A 20 8.75 -7.58 5.24
CA PHE A 20 9.95 -6.78 4.99
C PHE A 20 10.22 -5.76 6.10
N GLY A 21 9.44 -5.77 7.18
CA GLY A 21 9.54 -4.78 8.26
C GLY A 21 9.11 -3.38 7.81
N ILE A 22 8.17 -3.30 6.87
CA ILE A 22 7.52 -2.05 6.44
C ILE A 22 6.16 -1.98 7.14
N PHE A 23 5.88 -0.88 7.85
CA PHE A 23 4.67 -0.72 8.63
C PHE A 23 3.71 0.30 7.99
N PRO A 24 2.82 -0.13 7.08
CA PRO A 24 1.91 0.78 6.40
C PRO A 24 0.74 1.23 7.29
N PHE A 25 0.22 2.43 7.01
CA PHE A 25 -1.01 2.95 7.57
C PHE A 25 -1.96 3.44 6.48
N LEU A 26 -3.26 3.42 6.78
CA LEU A 26 -4.30 3.89 5.84
C LEU A 26 -4.12 5.39 5.59
N ASN A 27 -4.27 5.81 4.34
CA ASN A 27 -4.15 7.21 3.95
C ASN A 27 -5.35 7.68 3.10
N SER A 28 -5.52 8.99 2.93
CA SER A 28 -6.40 9.60 1.93
C SER A 28 -7.83 9.03 1.97
N GLY A 29 -8.44 8.75 0.81
CA GLY A 29 -9.79 8.19 0.68
C GLY A 29 -9.97 6.82 1.32
N THR A 30 -8.88 6.05 1.47
CA THR A 30 -8.92 4.74 2.14
C THR A 30 -9.15 4.90 3.65
N LEU A 31 -8.42 5.83 4.28
CA LEU A 31 -8.64 6.17 5.69
C LEU A 31 -10.04 6.78 5.91
N LEU A 32 -10.47 7.65 5.00
CA LEU A 32 -11.79 8.27 5.08
C LEU A 32 -12.93 7.24 5.02
N GLY A 33 -12.83 6.25 4.13
CA GLY A 33 -13.78 5.15 4.04
C GLY A 33 -13.83 4.34 5.33
N TRP A 34 -12.66 3.95 5.85
CA TRP A 34 -12.58 3.20 7.10
C TRP A 34 -13.23 3.96 8.25
N TYR A 35 -12.95 5.26 8.37
CA TYR A 35 -13.51 6.10 9.43
C TYR A 35 -15.04 6.28 9.33
N ARG A 36 -15.57 6.47 8.12
CA ARG A 36 -17.00 6.76 7.92
C ARG A 36 -17.89 5.51 7.82
N GLU A 37 -17.38 4.46 7.20
CA GLU A 37 -18.18 3.35 6.70
C GLU A 37 -17.64 1.98 7.18
N CYS A 38 -16.56 1.97 7.99
CA CYS A 38 -15.87 0.75 8.42
C CYS A 38 -15.42 -0.13 7.24
N THR A 39 -15.21 0.46 6.06
CA THR A 39 -14.87 -0.24 4.82
C THR A 39 -14.26 0.71 3.79
N ILE A 40 -14.01 0.25 2.57
CA ILE A 40 -13.56 1.08 1.45
C ILE A 40 -14.76 1.79 0.80
N ILE A 41 -14.63 3.08 0.50
CA ILE A 41 -15.69 3.89 -0.13
C ILE A 41 -16.17 3.19 -1.42
N PRO A 42 -17.48 2.86 -1.53
CA PRO A 42 -18.02 2.27 -2.75
C PRO A 42 -17.72 3.14 -3.98
N HIS A 43 -17.46 2.49 -5.11
CA HIS A 43 -17.16 3.13 -6.40
C HIS A 43 -15.82 3.88 -6.52
N THR A 44 -14.95 3.86 -5.50
CA THR A 44 -13.54 4.23 -5.71
C THR A 44 -12.82 3.22 -6.60
N ARG A 45 -11.70 3.63 -7.21
CA ARG A 45 -10.91 2.81 -8.14
C ARG A 45 -9.56 2.37 -7.57
N ASP A 46 -9.14 2.96 -6.46
CA ASP A 46 -7.84 2.75 -5.82
C ASP A 46 -7.95 2.72 -4.28
N MET A 47 -6.84 2.33 -3.66
CA MET A 47 -6.63 2.37 -2.23
C MET A 47 -5.23 2.93 -1.96
N ASP A 48 -5.12 3.73 -0.90
CA ASP A 48 -3.93 4.47 -0.53
C ASP A 48 -3.40 3.98 0.81
N LEU A 49 -2.13 3.58 0.81
CA LEU A 49 -1.34 3.35 2.01
C LEU A 49 -0.19 4.35 2.03
N ALA A 50 0.22 4.75 3.22
CA ALA A 50 1.45 5.48 3.45
C ALA A 50 2.37 4.69 4.37
N ILE A 51 3.67 4.96 4.26
CA ILE A 51 4.73 4.42 5.12
C ILE A 51 5.61 5.57 5.56
N PHE A 52 6.30 5.41 6.69
CA PHE A 52 7.41 6.29 7.03
C PHE A 52 8.58 6.04 6.07
N ILE A 53 9.35 7.09 5.76
CA ILE A 53 10.47 6.97 4.81
C ILE A 53 11.60 6.09 5.39
N GLU A 54 11.74 6.09 6.71
CA GLU A 54 12.65 5.23 7.48
C GLU A 54 12.31 3.75 7.35
N ASP A 55 11.04 3.44 7.05
CA ASP A 55 10.56 2.07 6.80
C ASP A 55 10.64 1.68 5.32
N PHE A 56 11.13 2.57 4.44
CA PHE A 56 11.35 2.21 3.04
C PHE A 56 12.42 1.12 2.93
N ARG A 57 12.11 0.05 2.21
CA ARG A 57 13.01 -1.08 1.94
C ARG A 57 13.07 -1.30 0.44
N GLN A 58 14.21 -0.98 -0.17
CA GLN A 58 14.39 -1.17 -1.62
C GLN A 58 14.24 -2.65 -1.99
N GLU A 59 14.58 -3.57 -1.08
CA GLU A 59 14.48 -5.02 -1.27
C GLU A 59 13.04 -5.47 -1.57
N TYR A 60 12.03 -4.85 -0.92
CA TYR A 60 10.63 -5.16 -1.20
C TYR A 60 10.25 -4.77 -2.64
N PHE A 61 10.62 -3.56 -3.06
CA PHE A 61 10.33 -3.06 -4.39
C PHE A 61 11.10 -3.78 -5.50
N ASP A 62 12.25 -4.39 -5.17
CA ASP A 62 12.98 -5.28 -6.07
C ASP A 62 12.37 -6.69 -6.11
N SER A 63 11.54 -7.04 -5.13
CA SER A 63 10.87 -8.35 -5.03
C SER A 63 9.50 -8.39 -5.71
N ILE A 64 8.81 -7.25 -5.80
CA ILE A 64 7.44 -7.16 -6.34
C ILE A 64 7.40 -7.64 -7.79
N GLY A 65 6.41 -8.46 -8.14
CA GLY A 65 6.31 -9.07 -9.47
C GLY A 65 7.16 -10.32 -9.70
N LYS A 66 7.97 -10.76 -8.73
CA LYS A 66 8.56 -12.12 -8.70
C LYS A 66 7.54 -13.12 -8.14
N GLU A 67 7.82 -14.42 -8.26
CA GLU A 67 6.91 -15.52 -7.87
C GLU A 67 6.38 -15.47 -6.42
N GLN A 68 7.05 -14.70 -5.56
CA GLN A 68 6.74 -14.60 -4.13
C GLN A 68 5.76 -13.47 -3.77
N SER A 69 5.42 -12.58 -4.70
CA SER A 69 4.46 -11.49 -4.48
C SER A 69 3.17 -11.70 -5.27
N ALA A 70 2.03 -11.48 -4.61
CA ALA A 70 0.71 -11.43 -5.24
C ALA A 70 0.49 -10.14 -6.05
N PHE A 71 1.40 -9.17 -5.96
CA PHE A 71 1.28 -7.86 -6.56
C PHE A 71 2.33 -7.63 -7.66
N LYS A 72 1.99 -6.71 -8.58
CA LYS A 72 2.88 -6.25 -9.65
C LYS A 72 3.02 -4.74 -9.56
N LEU A 73 4.25 -4.24 -9.63
CA LEU A 73 4.52 -2.81 -9.68
C LEU A 73 4.21 -2.28 -11.09
N LYS A 74 3.18 -1.44 -11.19
CA LYS A 74 2.79 -0.81 -12.47
C LYS A 74 3.60 0.44 -12.79
N ARG A 75 3.96 1.23 -11.77
CA ARG A 75 4.65 2.51 -11.92
C ARG A 75 5.40 2.86 -10.63
N LYS A 76 6.64 3.34 -10.76
CA LYS A 76 7.41 3.98 -9.67
C LYS A 76 7.52 5.47 -10.02
N LEU A 77 7.20 6.34 -9.07
CA LEU A 77 7.25 7.79 -9.21
C LEU A 77 8.12 8.39 -8.11
N GLY A 78 8.75 9.53 -8.42
CA GLY A 78 9.66 10.21 -7.50
C GLY A 78 11.06 9.58 -7.43
N MET A 79 11.94 10.21 -6.66
CA MET A 79 13.28 9.71 -6.35
C MET A 79 13.42 9.60 -4.83
N VAL A 80 13.95 8.49 -4.33
CA VAL A 80 14.16 8.26 -2.89
C VAL A 80 14.99 9.41 -2.28
N GLU A 81 16.01 9.87 -3.00
CA GLU A 81 16.88 10.96 -2.59
C GLU A 81 16.18 12.32 -2.44
N LEU A 82 15.03 12.52 -3.10
CA LEU A 82 14.24 13.75 -2.99
C LEU A 82 13.26 13.69 -1.82
N ALA A 83 12.78 12.50 -1.45
CA ALA A 83 11.85 12.32 -0.34
C ALA A 83 12.51 12.57 1.03
N LEU A 84 13.81 12.31 1.15
CA LEU A 84 14.60 12.47 2.39
C LEU A 84 15.11 13.90 2.66
N ARG A 85 14.77 14.87 1.80
CA ARG A 85 15.28 16.27 1.89
C ARG A 85 14.24 17.29 2.37
N LEU A 86 13.07 16.83 2.80
CA LEU A 86 12.02 17.64 3.42
C LEU A 86 11.99 17.36 4.93
#